data_AF-A0A1X6MIC6-F1
#
_entry.id   AF-A0A1X6MIC6-F1
#
_cell.length_a   1.000
_cell.length_b   1.000
_cell.length_c   1.000
_cell.angle_alpha   90.00
_cell.angle_beta   90.00
_cell.angle_gamma   90.00
#
_symmetry.space_group_name_H-M   'P 1'
#
loop_
_entity.id
_entity.type
_entity.pdbx_description
1 polymer ?
#
loop_
_entity_poly.entity_id
_entity_poly.type
_entity_poly.pdbx_seq_one_letter_code
_entity_poly.pdbx_strand_id
1 'polypeptide(L)'
;MRDAILAQIQDGHSEIDMLHWTGRAALELVGQGGLGYSFGSLASEMQDDYGDALKALTPSLVSVDLLERLVPWVCGIGPAWLRRLAIDVFPNAGLRRLKSVVDCMTRRSVEIYESKKEALNKGDKDVVQQIGEGKDIMSVLMKANQVASDGDRMTEEELIGQMSTLIFAASDTTSNALVHILQTLAEHQDWQKKLRAELLGAGAGNQISYEQLNRLPLLDAICRETLRLYAPQFSSG
;
A
#
# COMPACT_ATOMS: atom_id res chain seq x y z
N MET A 1 -13.09 9.18 5.57
CA MET A 1 -12.53 8.59 6.81
C MET A 1 -13.20 9.17 8.05
N ARG A 2 -13.09 10.48 8.35
CA ARG A 2 -13.74 11.09 9.53
C ARG A 2 -15.23 10.75 9.60
N ASP A 3 -15.96 10.97 8.52
CA ASP A 3 -17.42 10.78 8.51
C ASP A 3 -17.81 9.30 8.67
N ALA A 4 -17.05 8.39 8.05
CA ALA A 4 -17.26 6.94 8.19
C ALA A 4 -16.98 6.44 9.62
N ILE A 5 -15.92 6.95 10.26
CA ILE A 5 -15.64 6.68 11.68
C ILE A 5 -16.75 7.23 12.57
N LEU A 6 -17.23 8.46 12.31
CA LEU A 6 -18.33 9.04 13.07
C LEU A 6 -19.63 8.25 12.93
N ALA A 7 -19.91 7.71 11.75
CA ALA A 7 -21.07 6.84 11.52
C ALA A 7 -21.00 5.58 12.39
N GLN A 8 -19.86 4.88 12.44
CA GLN A 8 -19.68 3.70 13.30
C GLN A 8 -19.87 4.02 14.78
N ILE A 9 -19.40 5.18 15.25
CA ILE A 9 -19.60 5.63 16.63
C ILE A 9 -21.09 5.89 16.91
N GLN A 10 -21.79 6.51 15.96
CA GLN A 10 -23.23 6.80 16.08
C GLN A 10 -24.08 5.52 16.07
N ASP A 11 -23.63 4.48 15.37
CA ASP A 11 -24.25 3.15 15.34
C ASP A 11 -23.99 2.32 16.61
N GLY A 12 -23.27 2.89 17.60
CA GLY A 12 -23.10 2.31 18.93
C GLY A 12 -21.82 1.48 19.11
N HIS A 13 -20.88 1.52 18.17
CA HIS A 13 -19.57 0.89 18.36
C HIS A 13 -18.75 1.66 19.41
N SER A 14 -18.34 0.97 20.48
CA SER A 14 -17.48 1.51 21.54
C SER A 14 -15.98 1.45 21.20
N GLU A 15 -15.61 0.52 20.32
CA GLU A 15 -14.22 0.25 19.91
C GLU A 15 -14.16 0.20 18.38
N ILE A 16 -13.10 0.79 17.82
CA ILE A 16 -12.90 0.89 16.37
C ILE A 16 -11.52 0.35 16.04
N ASP A 17 -11.47 -0.58 15.09
CA ASP A 17 -10.21 -1.08 14.56
C ASP A 17 -9.54 -0.04 13.66
N MET A 18 -8.55 0.67 14.22
CA MET A 18 -7.78 1.66 13.47
C MET A 18 -6.81 1.03 12.46
N LEU A 19 -6.44 -0.25 12.59
CA LEU A 19 -5.59 -0.94 11.61
C LEU A 19 -6.32 -1.14 10.28
N HIS A 20 -7.63 -1.43 10.33
CA HIS A 20 -8.47 -1.45 9.13
C HIS A 20 -8.42 -0.09 8.42
N TRP A 21 -8.72 1.00 9.14
CA TRP A 21 -8.84 2.33 8.55
C TRP A 21 -7.51 2.93 8.06
N THR A 22 -6.44 2.77 8.82
CA THR A 22 -5.09 3.23 8.42
C THR A 22 -4.56 2.45 7.23
N GLY A 23 -4.87 1.16 7.11
CA GLY A 23 -4.58 0.36 5.92
C GLY A 23 -5.23 0.93 4.66
N ARG A 24 -6.52 1.24 4.73
CA ARG A 24 -7.25 1.85 3.61
C ARG A 24 -6.71 3.25 3.28
N ALA A 25 -6.42 4.05 4.30
CA ALA A 25 -5.85 5.39 4.11
C ALA A 25 -4.47 5.33 3.43
N ALA A 26 -3.59 4.42 3.86
CA ALA A 26 -2.28 4.23 3.27
C ALA A 26 -2.38 3.75 1.83
N LEU A 27 -3.25 2.77 1.53
CA LEU A 27 -3.46 2.29 0.17
C LEU A 27 -4.02 3.37 -0.75
N GLU A 28 -4.98 4.17 -0.28
CA GLU A 28 -5.53 5.27 -1.08
C GLU A 28 -4.48 6.35 -1.36
N LEU A 29 -3.71 6.78 -0.35
CA LEU A 29 -2.68 7.81 -0.53
C LEU A 29 -1.54 7.33 -1.45
N VAL A 30 -1.11 6.07 -1.30
CA VAL A 30 -0.09 5.46 -2.16
C VAL A 30 -0.64 5.22 -3.56
N GLY A 31 -1.90 4.82 -3.71
CA GLY A 31 -2.56 4.69 -5.00
C GLY A 31 -2.60 6.01 -5.75
N GLN A 32 -3.04 7.08 -5.09
CA GLN A 32 -3.15 8.39 -5.71
C GLN A 32 -1.78 8.99 -6.05
N GLY A 33 -0.83 8.98 -5.12
CA GLY A 33 0.49 9.57 -5.33
C GLY A 33 1.45 8.70 -6.16
N GLY A 34 1.38 7.38 -5.99
CA GLY A 34 2.25 6.41 -6.65
C GLY A 34 1.74 5.96 -8.01
N LEU A 35 0.43 5.74 -8.15
CA LEU A 35 -0.16 5.17 -9.37
C LEU A 35 -1.11 6.10 -10.10
N GLY A 36 -1.44 7.27 -9.55
CA GLY A 36 -2.53 8.09 -10.06
C GLY A 36 -3.88 7.37 -10.08
N TYR A 37 -4.08 6.41 -9.17
CA TYR A 37 -5.25 5.54 -9.10
C TYR A 37 -5.93 5.65 -7.74
N SER A 38 -7.27 5.65 -7.72
CA SER A 38 -8.06 5.60 -6.47
C SER A 38 -8.61 4.20 -6.29
N PHE A 39 -8.25 3.55 -5.19
CA PHE A 39 -8.75 2.22 -4.83
C PHE A 39 -10.15 2.29 -4.21
N GLY A 40 -10.55 3.46 -3.72
CA GLY A 40 -11.92 3.74 -3.36
C GLY A 40 -12.06 4.90 -2.39
N SER A 41 -13.25 5.49 -2.36
CA SER A 41 -13.54 6.56 -1.41
C SER A 41 -13.49 6.03 0.02
N LEU A 42 -12.68 6.67 0.88
CA LEU A 42 -12.64 6.48 2.34
C LEU A 42 -13.99 6.79 3.04
N ALA A 43 -15.06 7.06 2.28
CA ALA A 43 -16.41 7.38 2.76
C ALA A 43 -17.37 6.17 2.76
N SER A 44 -17.07 5.11 1.99
CA SER A 44 -17.92 3.91 1.93
C SER A 44 -17.12 2.67 2.37
N GLU A 45 -17.74 1.76 3.10
CA GLU A 45 -17.24 0.40 3.37
C GLU A 45 -17.30 -0.47 2.10
N MET A 46 -16.74 0.01 0.98
CA MET A 46 -16.47 -0.88 -0.14
C MET A 46 -15.34 -1.82 0.26
N GLN A 47 -15.62 -3.11 0.20
CA GLN A 47 -14.68 -4.20 0.39
C GLN A 47 -13.66 -4.14 -0.75
N ASP A 48 -12.44 -3.71 -0.44
CA ASP A 48 -11.36 -3.65 -1.42
C ASP A 48 -10.56 -4.96 -1.36
N ASP A 49 -10.96 -5.90 -2.21
CA ASP A 49 -10.30 -7.20 -2.38
C ASP A 49 -8.77 -7.07 -2.61
N TYR A 50 -8.31 -5.93 -3.14
CA TYR A 50 -6.90 -5.67 -3.36
C TYR A 50 -6.16 -5.36 -2.06
N GLY A 51 -6.67 -4.42 -1.24
CA GLY A 51 -6.09 -4.08 0.05
C GLY A 51 -6.03 -5.27 1.01
N ASP A 52 -7.07 -6.11 1.02
CA ASP A 52 -7.08 -7.34 1.81
C ASP A 52 -6.05 -8.36 1.32
N ALA A 53 -5.90 -8.51 -0.01
CA ALA A 53 -4.85 -9.34 -0.59
C ALA A 53 -3.45 -8.82 -0.23
N LEU A 54 -3.26 -7.50 -0.26
CA LEU A 54 -2.01 -6.82 0.09
C LEU A 54 -1.57 -7.16 1.52
N LYS A 55 -2.48 -6.99 2.48
CA LYS A 55 -2.24 -7.32 3.91
C LYS A 55 -2.08 -8.82 4.14
N ALA A 56 -2.75 -9.65 3.34
CA ALA A 56 -2.63 -11.09 3.44
C ALA A 56 -1.33 -11.64 2.85
N LEU A 57 -0.55 -10.85 2.11
CA LEU A 57 0.68 -11.30 1.46
C LEU A 57 1.72 -11.78 2.47
N THR A 58 2.11 -10.92 3.43
CA THR A 58 3.10 -11.25 4.47
C THR A 58 2.75 -12.51 5.27
N PRO A 59 1.55 -12.65 5.88
CA PRO A 59 1.20 -13.87 6.60
C PRO A 59 1.09 -15.09 5.69
N SER A 60 0.72 -14.91 4.42
CA SER A 60 0.70 -16.01 3.45
C SER A 60 2.11 -16.49 3.10
N LEU A 61 3.08 -15.57 2.95
CA LEU A 61 4.49 -15.90 2.76
C LEU A 61 5.06 -16.65 3.96
N VAL A 62 4.86 -16.13 5.18
CA VAL A 62 5.32 -16.81 6.41
C VAL A 62 4.71 -18.21 6.56
N SER A 63 3.44 -18.39 6.16
CA SER A 63 2.78 -19.71 6.23
C SER A 63 3.41 -20.79 5.33
N VAL A 64 4.20 -20.37 4.34
CA VAL A 64 4.92 -21.26 3.42
C VAL A 64 6.43 -21.18 3.56
N ASP A 65 6.97 -20.50 4.56
CA ASP A 65 8.42 -20.28 4.75
C ASP A 65 9.23 -21.59 4.78
N LEU A 66 8.68 -22.65 5.40
CA LEU A 66 9.28 -24.00 5.36
C LEU A 66 9.39 -24.58 3.94
N LEU A 67 8.44 -24.25 3.06
CA LEU A 67 8.46 -24.60 1.63
C LEU A 67 9.37 -23.67 0.84
N GLU A 68 9.46 -22.38 1.21
CA GLU A 68 10.37 -21.41 0.59
C GLU A 68 11.83 -21.83 0.72
N ARG A 69 12.22 -22.44 1.85
CA ARG A 69 13.57 -23.00 2.02
C ARG A 69 13.90 -24.11 1.01
N LEU A 70 12.88 -24.76 0.43
CA LEU A 70 13.01 -25.77 -0.61
C LEU A 70 12.82 -25.19 -2.03
N VAL A 71 12.38 -23.94 -2.17
CA VAL A 71 12.15 -23.27 -3.47
C VAL A 71 13.38 -23.29 -4.37
N PRO A 72 14.61 -23.00 -3.91
CA PRO A 72 15.79 -23.05 -4.78
C PRO A 72 16.03 -24.45 -5.39
N TRP A 73 15.63 -25.51 -4.69
CA TRP A 73 15.74 -26.90 -5.17
C TRP A 73 14.64 -27.28 -6.14
N VAL A 74 13.44 -26.70 -6.02
CA VAL A 74 12.26 -27.06 -6.84
C VAL A 74 12.08 -26.14 -8.05
N CYS A 75 12.40 -24.84 -7.93
CA CYS A 75 12.26 -23.87 -9.02
C CYS A 75 13.28 -24.05 -10.16
N GLY A 76 14.34 -24.83 -9.95
CA GLY A 76 15.26 -25.28 -11.00
C GLY A 76 14.80 -26.54 -11.73
N ILE A 77 13.73 -27.22 -11.28
CA ILE A 77 13.29 -28.51 -11.84
C ILE A 77 12.11 -28.27 -12.80
N GLY A 78 12.44 -28.19 -14.08
CA GLY A 78 11.49 -28.36 -15.18
C GLY A 78 10.72 -27.11 -15.65
N PRO A 79 9.84 -27.28 -16.65
CA PRO A 79 9.14 -26.17 -17.31
C PRO A 79 8.17 -25.41 -16.39
N ALA A 80 7.90 -24.12 -16.68
CA ALA A 80 6.99 -23.28 -15.88
C ALA A 80 5.56 -23.86 -15.72
N TRP A 81 5.06 -24.59 -16.73
CA TRP A 81 3.75 -25.25 -16.65
C TRP A 81 3.74 -26.40 -15.64
N LEU A 82 4.85 -27.14 -15.52
CA LEU A 82 4.98 -28.26 -14.59
C LEU A 82 5.02 -27.74 -13.15
N ARG A 83 5.67 -26.60 -12.92
CA ARG A 83 5.67 -25.91 -11.61
C ARG A 83 4.26 -25.46 -11.20
N ARG A 84 3.50 -24.85 -12.13
CA ARG A 84 2.09 -24.48 -11.86
C ARG A 84 1.23 -25.70 -11.54
N LEU A 85 1.36 -26.77 -12.32
CA LEU A 85 0.65 -28.03 -12.07
C LEU A 85 1.02 -28.63 -10.71
N ALA A 86 2.30 -28.63 -10.35
CA ALA A 86 2.76 -29.13 -9.06
C ALA A 86 2.17 -28.33 -7.89
N ILE A 87 2.10 -27.00 -8.01
CA ILE A 87 1.45 -26.12 -7.04
C ILE A 87 -0.05 -26.44 -6.91
N ASP A 88 -0.73 -26.69 -8.03
CA ASP A 88 -2.18 -26.97 -8.04
C ASP A 88 -2.53 -28.36 -7.46
N VAL A 89 -1.62 -29.34 -7.59
CA VAL A 89 -1.79 -30.70 -7.06
C VAL A 89 -1.35 -30.82 -5.60
N PHE A 90 -0.48 -29.92 -5.12
CA PHE A 90 0.07 -30.01 -3.76
C PHE A 90 -1.00 -29.67 -2.70
N PRO A 91 -1.30 -30.57 -1.75
CA PRO A 91 -2.42 -30.42 -0.82
C PRO A 91 -2.11 -29.48 0.37
N ASN A 92 -1.43 -28.35 0.14
CA ASN A 92 -1.16 -27.36 1.19
C ASN A 92 -2.13 -26.17 1.10
N ALA A 93 -2.90 -25.95 2.18
CA ALA A 93 -3.81 -24.82 2.30
C ALA A 93 -3.10 -23.45 2.27
N GLY A 94 -1.89 -23.35 2.84
CA GLY A 94 -1.07 -22.12 2.81
C GLY A 94 -0.63 -21.76 1.40
N LEU A 95 -0.21 -22.75 0.61
CA LEU A 95 0.21 -22.52 -0.78
C LEU A 95 -0.97 -22.09 -1.67
N ARG A 96 -2.15 -22.70 -1.50
CA ARG A 96 -3.37 -22.28 -2.20
C ARG A 96 -3.79 -20.86 -1.80
N ARG A 97 -3.67 -20.51 -0.52
CA ARG A 97 -3.94 -19.15 -0.03
C ARG A 97 -2.98 -18.15 -0.66
N LEU A 98 -1.67 -18.41 -0.62
CA LEU A 98 -0.67 -17.55 -1.24
C LEU A 98 -0.94 -17.37 -2.75
N LYS A 99 -1.24 -18.46 -3.46
CA LYS A 99 -1.62 -18.40 -4.88
C LYS A 99 -2.83 -17.49 -5.09
N SER A 100 -3.90 -17.64 -4.29
CA SER A 100 -5.11 -16.80 -4.43
C SER A 100 -4.83 -15.31 -4.16
N VAL A 101 -3.95 -15.01 -3.21
CA VAL A 101 -3.51 -13.65 -2.89
C VAL A 101 -2.72 -13.05 -4.06
N VAL A 102 -1.74 -13.79 -4.58
CA VAL A 102 -0.90 -13.36 -5.70
C VAL A 102 -1.74 -13.22 -6.98
N ASP A 103 -2.67 -14.13 -7.25
CA ASP A 103 -3.57 -14.06 -8.39
C ASP A 103 -4.47 -12.80 -8.31
N CYS A 104 -4.97 -12.47 -7.12
CA CYS A 104 -5.74 -11.24 -6.88
C CYS A 104 -4.90 -10.00 -7.14
N MET A 105 -3.70 -9.93 -6.54
CA MET A 105 -2.79 -8.80 -6.71
C MET A 105 -2.39 -8.62 -8.17
N THR A 106 -2.02 -9.70 -8.86
CA THR A 106 -1.61 -9.67 -10.27
C THR A 106 -2.72 -9.18 -11.16
N ARG A 107 -3.94 -9.72 -11.01
CA ARG A 107 -5.11 -9.33 -11.80
C ARG A 107 -5.39 -7.82 -11.67
N ARG A 108 -5.44 -7.32 -10.43
CA ARG A 108 -5.68 -5.89 -10.17
C ARG A 108 -4.56 -4.99 -10.68
N SER A 109 -3.31 -5.42 -10.53
CA SER A 109 -2.18 -4.69 -11.09
C SER A 109 -2.22 -4.63 -12.62
N VAL A 110 -2.63 -5.70 -13.30
CA VAL A 110 -2.83 -5.67 -14.76
C VAL A 110 -3.93 -4.68 -15.13
N GLU A 111 -5.07 -4.70 -14.44
CA GLU A 111 -6.19 -3.76 -14.68
C GLU A 111 -5.74 -2.30 -14.57
N ILE A 112 -4.99 -1.96 -13.50
CA ILE A 112 -4.47 -0.61 -13.27
C ILE A 112 -3.45 -0.23 -14.35
N TYR A 113 -2.53 -1.14 -14.70
CA TYR A 113 -1.53 -0.91 -15.73
C TYR A 113 -2.14 -0.63 -17.10
N GLU A 114 -3.10 -1.47 -17.53
CA GLU A 114 -3.74 -1.30 -18.84
C GLU A 114 -4.56 -0.01 -18.90
N SER A 115 -5.35 0.29 -17.85
CA SER A 115 -6.10 1.55 -17.75
C SER A 115 -5.17 2.76 -17.90
N LYS A 116 -3.98 2.68 -17.31
CA LYS A 116 -2.98 3.73 -17.36
C LYS A 116 -2.28 3.83 -18.71
N LYS A 117 -1.91 2.71 -19.30
CA LYS A 117 -1.32 2.62 -20.64
C LYS A 117 -2.26 3.23 -21.67
N GLU A 118 -3.55 2.93 -21.59
CA GLU A 118 -4.56 3.55 -22.45
C GLU A 118 -4.64 5.07 -22.28
N ALA A 119 -4.63 5.56 -21.03
CA ALA A 119 -4.67 7.00 -20.75
C ALA A 119 -3.43 7.73 -21.31
N LEU A 120 -2.24 7.17 -21.13
CA LEU A 120 -1.00 7.72 -21.69
C LEU A 120 -1.02 7.75 -23.24
N ASN A 121 -1.59 6.72 -23.88
CA ASN A 121 -1.67 6.63 -25.34
C ASN A 121 -2.70 7.59 -25.96
N LYS A 122 -3.76 7.97 -25.25
CA LYS A 122 -4.79 8.92 -25.72
C LYS A 122 -4.32 10.39 -25.69
N GLY A 123 -3.18 10.67 -25.07
CA GLY A 123 -2.52 11.98 -25.07
C GLY A 123 -2.85 12.86 -23.84
N ASP A 124 -2.05 13.92 -23.64
CA ASP A 124 -1.97 14.73 -22.41
C ASP A 124 -3.30 15.26 -21.85
N LYS A 125 -4.34 15.43 -22.67
CA LYS A 125 -5.63 16.00 -22.20
C LYS A 125 -6.40 15.07 -21.26
N ASP A 126 -6.26 13.76 -21.39
CA ASP A 126 -6.90 12.78 -20.50
C ASP A 126 -6.00 12.42 -19.31
N VAL A 127 -4.67 12.51 -19.48
CA VAL A 127 -3.68 12.33 -18.40
C VAL A 127 -3.80 13.43 -17.33
N VAL A 128 -4.15 14.65 -17.73
CA VAL A 128 -4.44 15.78 -16.82
C VAL A 128 -5.73 15.57 -16.01
N GLN A 129 -6.67 14.76 -16.50
CA GLN A 129 -7.90 14.42 -15.75
C GLN A 129 -7.70 13.27 -14.76
N GLN A 130 -6.59 12.54 -14.84
CA GLN A 130 -6.27 11.51 -13.86
C GLN A 130 -5.69 12.10 -12.59
N ILE A 131 -5.90 11.38 -11.48
CA ILE A 131 -5.29 11.72 -10.20
C ILE A 131 -3.76 11.74 -10.39
N GLY A 132 -3.11 12.80 -9.91
CA GLY A 132 -1.67 12.99 -10.06
C GLY A 132 -1.21 13.62 -11.38
N GLU A 133 -2.12 13.97 -12.30
CA GLU A 133 -1.83 14.71 -13.55
C GLU A 133 -0.67 14.11 -14.39
N GLY A 134 -0.49 12.78 -14.34
CA GLY A 134 0.62 12.10 -15.02
C GLY A 134 2.01 12.35 -14.44
N LYS A 135 2.10 12.86 -13.20
CA LYS A 135 3.32 13.07 -12.40
C LYS A 135 3.50 12.02 -11.29
N ASP A 136 2.60 11.07 -11.19
CA ASP A 136 2.75 9.93 -10.31
C ASP A 136 3.90 9.00 -10.75
N ILE A 137 4.38 8.17 -9.82
CA ILE A 137 5.56 7.31 -10.02
C ILE A 137 5.38 6.39 -11.24
N MET A 138 4.21 5.79 -11.43
CA MET A 138 3.98 4.87 -12.54
C MET A 138 4.00 5.58 -13.90
N SER A 139 3.40 6.77 -14.00
CA SER A 139 3.48 7.59 -15.21
C SER A 139 4.92 7.93 -15.57
N VAL A 140 5.72 8.31 -14.56
CA VAL A 140 7.13 8.63 -14.74
C VAL A 140 7.91 7.39 -15.18
N LEU A 141 7.68 6.24 -14.54
CA LEU A 141 8.34 4.97 -14.88
C LEU A 141 8.00 4.53 -16.32
N MET A 142 6.73 4.57 -16.71
CA MET A 142 6.31 4.19 -18.07
C MET A 142 6.91 5.12 -19.13
N LYS A 143 6.93 6.44 -18.89
CA LYS A 143 7.57 7.42 -19.79
C LYS A 143 9.08 7.20 -19.89
N ALA A 144 9.75 6.95 -18.77
CA ALA A 144 11.18 6.64 -18.73
C ALA A 144 11.49 5.34 -19.49
N ASN A 145 10.66 4.30 -19.33
CA ASN A 145 10.82 3.02 -20.01
C ASN A 145 10.64 3.11 -21.53
N GLN A 146 9.78 4.03 -22.01
CA GLN A 146 9.59 4.27 -23.44
C GLN A 146 10.86 4.83 -24.11
N VAL A 147 11.62 5.68 -23.41
CA VAL A 147 12.85 6.29 -23.95
C VAL A 147 14.14 5.55 -23.55
N ALA A 148 14.03 4.50 -22.75
CA ALA A 148 15.16 3.68 -22.31
C ALA A 148 15.84 2.95 -23.48
N SER A 149 17.14 2.65 -23.30
CA SER A 149 17.90 1.79 -24.21
C SER A 149 17.36 0.35 -24.16
N ASP A 150 17.57 -0.45 -25.21
CA ASP A 150 17.07 -1.83 -25.24
C ASP A 150 17.61 -2.70 -24.10
N GLY A 151 18.78 -2.36 -23.54
CA GLY A 151 19.36 -3.05 -22.38
C GLY A 151 18.72 -2.67 -21.03
N ASP A 152 18.11 -1.49 -20.95
CA ASP A 152 17.50 -0.95 -19.72
C ASP A 152 15.95 -0.97 -19.77
N ARG A 153 15.38 -1.33 -20.92
CA ARG A 153 13.93 -1.36 -21.12
C ARG A 153 13.33 -2.57 -20.41
N MET A 154 12.42 -2.29 -19.49
CA MET A 154 11.61 -3.28 -18.79
C MET A 154 10.49 -3.80 -19.69
N THR A 155 10.21 -5.10 -19.58
CA THR A 155 9.01 -5.73 -20.13
C THR A 155 7.76 -5.26 -19.37
N GLU A 156 6.58 -5.48 -19.95
CA GLU A 156 5.32 -5.13 -19.28
C GLU A 156 5.11 -5.92 -17.99
N GLU A 157 5.49 -7.19 -17.99
CA GLU A 157 5.43 -8.06 -16.80
C GLU A 157 6.31 -7.51 -15.66
N GLU A 158 7.50 -7.01 -15.98
CA GLU A 158 8.39 -6.38 -15.00
C GLU A 158 7.82 -5.06 -14.47
N LEU A 159 7.23 -4.22 -15.34
CA LEU A 159 6.58 -2.98 -14.92
C LEU A 159 5.40 -3.25 -13.97
N ILE A 160 4.56 -4.23 -14.29
CA ILE A 160 3.43 -4.65 -13.44
C ILE A 160 3.94 -5.21 -12.10
N GLY A 161 5.04 -5.97 -12.13
CA GLY A 161 5.71 -6.48 -10.94
C GLY A 161 6.25 -5.38 -10.03
N GLN A 162 6.93 -4.38 -10.60
CA GLN A 162 7.42 -3.21 -9.84
C GLN A 162 6.27 -2.41 -9.23
N MET A 163 5.20 -2.21 -9.99
CA MET A 163 4.01 -1.53 -9.51
C MET A 163 3.41 -2.24 -8.28
N SER A 164 3.21 -3.56 -8.38
CA SER A 164 2.67 -4.36 -7.27
C SER A 164 3.57 -4.30 -6.03
N THR A 165 4.87 -4.34 -6.24
CA THR A 165 5.88 -4.28 -5.17
C THR A 165 5.87 -2.93 -4.46
N LEU A 166 5.82 -1.83 -5.21
CA LEU A 166 5.81 -0.47 -4.67
C LEU A 166 4.55 -0.22 -3.82
N ILE A 167 3.38 -0.65 -4.30
CA ILE A 167 2.13 -0.48 -3.56
C ILE A 167 2.17 -1.30 -2.28
N PHE A 168 2.54 -2.58 -2.36
CA PHE A 168 2.67 -3.43 -1.19
C PHE A 168 3.60 -2.82 -0.14
N ALA A 169 4.83 -2.49 -0.54
CA ALA A 169 5.84 -1.97 0.36
C ALA A 169 5.39 -0.66 1.01
N ALA A 170 4.90 0.30 0.23
CA ALA A 170 4.54 1.62 0.74
C ALA A 170 3.27 1.58 1.61
N SER A 171 2.26 0.82 1.22
CA SER A 171 0.99 0.76 1.97
C SER A 171 1.14 -0.02 3.27
N ASP A 172 1.83 -1.17 3.26
CA ASP A 172 2.02 -1.99 4.46
C ASP A 172 2.81 -1.22 5.53
N THR A 173 3.98 -0.68 5.17
CA THR A 173 4.82 0.05 6.13
C THR A 173 4.16 1.31 6.67
N THR A 174 3.45 2.07 5.80
CA THR A 174 2.80 3.31 6.22
C THR A 174 1.60 3.03 7.11
N SER A 175 0.80 2.00 6.80
CA SER A 175 -0.33 1.62 7.65
C SER A 175 0.12 1.19 9.06
N ASN A 176 1.16 0.36 9.14
CA ASN A 176 1.75 -0.06 10.43
C ASN A 176 2.30 1.13 11.22
N ALA A 177 3.03 2.04 10.56
CA ALA A 177 3.52 3.26 11.21
C ALA A 177 2.38 4.13 11.76
N LEU A 178 1.32 4.34 10.98
CA LEU A 178 0.15 5.14 11.40
C LEU A 178 -0.56 4.52 12.61
N VAL A 179 -0.76 3.20 12.63
CA VAL A 179 -1.37 2.52 13.78
C VAL A 179 -0.53 2.69 15.04
N HIS A 180 0.78 2.48 14.95
CA HIS A 180 1.66 2.65 16.11
C HIS A 180 1.74 4.11 16.58
N ILE A 181 1.68 5.08 15.68
CA ILE A 181 1.60 6.50 16.05
C ILE A 181 0.32 6.75 16.84
N LEU A 182 -0.83 6.29 16.33
CA LEU A 182 -2.12 6.47 16.99
C LEU A 182 -2.17 5.77 18.35
N GLN A 183 -1.64 4.54 18.45
CA GLN A 183 -1.55 3.79 19.69
C GLN A 183 -0.68 4.53 20.72
N THR A 184 0.53 4.94 20.33
CA THR A 184 1.47 5.66 21.20
C THR A 184 0.84 6.96 21.70
N LEU A 185 0.14 7.70 20.84
CA LEU A 185 -0.58 8.91 21.23
C LEU A 185 -1.74 8.62 22.19
N ALA A 186 -2.45 7.50 22.00
CA ALA A 186 -3.53 7.09 22.90
C ALA A 186 -3.00 6.74 24.31
N GLU A 187 -1.84 6.09 24.40
CA GLU A 187 -1.16 5.75 25.66
C GLU A 187 -0.53 6.98 26.33
N HIS A 188 -0.17 8.00 25.55
CA HIS A 188 0.50 9.22 26.02
C HIS A 188 -0.32 10.50 25.76
N GLN A 189 -1.45 10.62 26.46
CA GLN A 189 -2.43 11.70 26.29
C GLN A 189 -1.85 13.13 26.40
N ASP A 190 -0.83 13.34 27.22
CA ASP A 190 -0.18 14.66 27.34
C ASP A 190 0.56 15.07 26.06
N TRP A 191 1.19 14.11 25.39
CA TRP A 191 1.84 14.33 24.10
C TRP A 191 0.81 14.49 22.99
N GLN A 192 -0.30 13.73 23.03
CA GLN A 192 -1.41 13.93 22.10
C GLN A 192 -2.00 15.35 22.18
N LYS A 193 -2.17 15.90 23.40
CA LYS A 193 -2.63 17.28 23.59
C LYS A 193 -1.64 18.30 23.03
N LYS A 194 -0.34 18.12 23.28
CA LYS A 194 0.71 19.00 22.74
C LYS A 194 0.75 18.97 21.21
N LEU A 195 0.71 17.78 20.61
CA LEU A 195 0.68 17.63 19.15
C LEU A 195 -0.56 18.29 18.55
N ARG A 196 -1.73 18.05 19.15
CA ARG A 196 -2.97 18.71 18.71
C ARG A 196 -2.86 20.24 18.77
N ALA A 197 -2.23 20.79 19.82
CA ALA A 197 -2.01 22.23 19.93
C ALA A 197 -1.06 22.77 18.84
N GLU A 198 0.03 22.07 18.54
CA GLU A 198 0.94 22.42 17.43
C GLU A 198 0.20 22.40 16.08
N LEU A 199 -0.53 21.32 15.80
CA LEU A 199 -1.28 21.16 14.56
C LEU A 199 -2.34 22.26 14.40
N LEU A 200 -3.13 22.54 15.43
CA LEU A 200 -4.13 23.60 15.39
C LEU A 200 -3.49 24.99 15.24
N GLY A 201 -2.37 25.24 15.92
CA GLY A 201 -1.59 26.48 15.78
C GLY A 201 -1.04 26.69 14.36
N ALA A 202 -0.74 25.60 13.66
CA ALA A 202 -0.32 25.61 12.26
C ALA A 202 -1.49 25.72 11.26
N GLY A 203 -2.74 25.68 11.74
CA GLY A 203 -3.95 25.76 10.91
C GLY A 203 -4.57 24.41 10.52
N ALA A 204 -4.31 23.34 11.27
CA ALA A 204 -4.93 22.04 11.02
C ALA A 204 -6.46 22.14 11.14
N GLY A 205 -7.16 21.74 10.07
CA GLY A 205 -8.60 21.99 9.89
C GLY A 205 -8.90 22.96 8.75
N ASN A 206 -7.90 23.77 8.36
CA ASN A 206 -7.86 24.54 7.11
C ASN A 206 -6.79 23.94 6.17
N GLN A 207 -6.44 24.65 5.08
CA GLN A 207 -5.34 24.24 4.19
C GLN A 207 -3.97 24.56 4.82
N ILE A 208 -3.31 23.55 5.41
CA ILE A 208 -1.87 23.60 5.74
C ILE A 208 -1.08 23.31 4.46
N SER A 209 -0.08 24.14 4.14
CA SER A 209 0.82 23.85 3.01
C SER A 209 1.82 22.74 3.33
N TYR A 210 2.31 22.03 2.31
CA TYR A 210 3.33 20.99 2.47
C TYR A 210 4.58 21.48 3.23
N GLU A 211 5.06 22.67 2.88
CA GLU A 211 6.22 23.31 3.54
C GLU A 211 5.99 23.59 5.02
N GLN A 212 4.78 24.02 5.40
CA GLN A 212 4.44 24.24 6.80
C GLN A 212 4.36 22.93 7.57
N LEU A 213 3.72 21.91 6.98
CA LEU A 213 3.58 20.59 7.60
C LEU A 213 4.96 19.97 7.89
N ASN A 214 5.91 20.10 6.97
CA ASN A 214 7.25 19.54 7.09
C ASN A 214 8.16 20.30 8.10
N ARG A 215 7.69 21.43 8.62
CA ARG A 215 8.41 22.25 9.61
C ARG A 215 7.87 22.11 11.02
N LEU A 216 6.88 21.25 11.25
CA LEU A 216 6.29 21.03 12.56
C LEU A 216 7.21 20.13 13.41
N PRO A 217 7.92 20.69 14.41
CA PRO A 217 8.95 19.95 15.12
C PRO A 217 8.39 18.82 15.98
N LEU A 218 7.22 19.00 16.61
CA LEU A 218 6.65 17.97 17.47
C LEU A 218 6.04 16.83 16.64
N LEU A 219 5.41 17.14 15.51
CA LEU A 219 4.97 16.11 14.56
C LEU A 219 6.15 15.25 14.07
N ASP A 220 7.25 15.87 13.62
CA ASP A 220 8.45 15.15 13.17
C ASP A 220 9.06 14.30 14.31
N ALA A 221 9.16 14.86 15.52
CA ALA A 221 9.67 14.14 16.68
C ALA A 221 8.83 12.90 17.03
N ILE A 222 7.50 13.01 16.99
CA ILE A 222 6.59 11.89 17.27
C ILE A 222 6.70 10.80 16.21
N CYS A 223 6.75 11.18 14.92
CA CYS A 223 6.96 10.23 13.84
C CYS A 223 8.28 9.47 14.02
N ARG A 224 9.38 10.19 14.28
CA ARG A 224 10.71 9.58 14.49
C ARG A 224 10.74 8.67 15.70
N GLU A 225 10.20 9.12 16.83
CA GLU A 225 10.22 8.34 18.07
C GLU A 225 9.35 7.08 17.95
N THR A 226 8.20 7.18 17.29
CA THR A 226 7.37 6.00 17.01
C THR A 226 8.12 5.01 16.12
N LEU A 227 8.77 5.47 15.05
CA LEU A 227 9.57 4.59 14.17
C LEU A 227 10.81 4.02 14.88
N ARG A 228 11.35 4.71 15.89
CA ARG A 228 12.44 4.20 16.74
C ARG A 228 11.98 3.07 17.64
N LEU A 229 10.76 3.15 18.19
CA LEU A 229 10.16 2.14 19.07
C LEU A 229 9.60 0.96 18.28
N TYR A 230 8.93 1.26 17.17
CA TYR A 230 8.21 0.32 16.32
C TYR A 230 8.78 0.39 14.91
N ALA A 231 9.97 -0.20 14.73
CA ALA A 231 10.58 -0.30 13.42
C ALA A 231 9.66 -1.14 12.51
N PRO A 232 9.13 -0.60 11.39
CA PRO A 232 8.12 -1.28 10.57
C PRO A 232 8.57 -2.61 9.94
N GLN A 233 9.83 -3.01 10.10
CA GLN A 233 10.44 -4.13 9.38
C GLN A 233 11.25 -5.10 10.27
N PHE A 234 11.15 -5.01 11.61
CA PHE A 234 11.82 -5.97 12.50
C PHE A 234 10.95 -6.39 13.69
N SER A 235 10.30 -7.55 13.57
CA SER A 235 10.01 -8.40 14.73
C SER A 235 10.01 -9.88 14.33
N SER A 236 11.19 -10.45 14.13
CA SER A 236 11.44 -11.85 14.45
C SER A 236 12.14 -11.91 15.80
N GLY A 237 11.31 -12.00 16.86
CA GLY A 237 11.71 -12.38 18.21
C GLY A 237 10.99 -13.65 18.58
#